data_AF-A0A9E4X2D2-F1
#
_entry.id   AF-A0A9E4X2D2-F1
#
_cell.length_a   1.000
_cell.length_b   1.000
_cell.length_c   1.000
_cell.angle_alpha   90.00
_cell.angle_beta   90.00
_cell.angle_gamma   90.00
#
_symmetry.space_group_name_H-M   'P 1'
#
loop_
_entity.id
_entity.type
_entity.pdbx_description
1 polymer ?
#
loop_
_entity_poly.entity_id
_entity_poly.type
_entity_poly.pdbx_seq_one_letter_code
_entity_poly.pdbx_strand_id
1 'polypeptide(L)'
;MLVLLSNPLRAMGRFAFGSTLRRVLTIPVLFAAVYFLAALFTFYRGTYDAPITPDLKFEEISTDVSAHTIFTEEPEVRTGLSVIDGAHDNDFTTAELVSLLAGLANRGISVDLMGVPTGFGGFRRTTSSDRLVMLESKLRQAGSLIVVAPREPYSKEERGLVRRFVDKGGRLLLIGDPTRGQQINTLAEEFGLTFQPGFLYNQVDFDLNHRNIFVRDFFSDPVTEGLSEVVFYTAGAIRSAGQALAYTDGNTFSTIVEGVEPFYPLAKSNQGNVLAVGDLTFMVPPQNSILDNNRLVANIAEFLASSGRDFELADFPYFFDGAADIVLGRASLLELGAGLRRTLSTFQI
;
A
#
# COMPACT_ATOMS: atom_id res chain seq x y z
N MET A 1 27.01 -46.31 9.61
CA MET A 1 27.22 -46.30 11.07
C MET A 1 26.15 -47.18 11.69
N LEU A 2 26.43 -48.49 11.81
CA LEU A 2 25.51 -49.50 12.33
C LEU A 2 25.40 -49.34 13.85
N VAL A 3 24.22 -48.96 14.34
CA VAL A 3 23.89 -49.05 15.77
C VAL A 3 23.30 -50.44 16.02
N LEU A 4 24.03 -51.24 16.79
CA LEU A 4 23.58 -52.51 17.34
C LEU A 4 22.29 -52.31 18.16
N LEU A 5 21.16 -52.81 17.66
CA LEU A 5 19.99 -53.07 18.49
C LEU A 5 20.21 -54.42 19.19
N SER A 6 20.72 -54.34 20.41
CA SER A 6 20.85 -55.42 21.37
C SER A 6 19.50 -56.06 21.68
N ASN A 7 19.42 -57.39 21.46
CA ASN A 7 18.40 -58.31 21.96
C ASN A 7 18.00 -58.03 23.43
N PRO A 8 16.75 -57.63 23.74
CA PRO A 8 16.26 -57.56 25.11
C PRO A 8 15.57 -58.89 25.45
N LEU A 9 16.27 -60.02 25.34
CA LEU A 9 15.72 -61.35 25.65
C LEU A 9 16.57 -62.14 26.66
N ARG A 10 17.52 -61.48 27.33
CA ARG A 10 18.37 -62.09 28.36
C ARG A 10 18.44 -61.22 29.63
N ALA A 11 17.29 -60.98 30.26
CA ALA A 11 17.24 -60.55 31.67
C ALA A 11 15.80 -60.62 32.22
N MET A 12 15.21 -61.82 32.25
CA MET A 12 14.10 -62.08 33.18
C MET A 12 14.48 -63.30 33.99
N GLY A 13 15.17 -63.02 35.10
CA GLY A 13 15.38 -63.97 36.18
C GLY A 13 14.03 -64.54 36.61
N ARG A 14 14.02 -65.86 36.80
CA ARG A 14 12.92 -66.65 37.34
C ARG A 14 12.48 -66.09 38.70
N PHE A 15 11.54 -65.15 38.70
CA PHE A 15 10.72 -64.91 39.88
C PHE A 15 9.67 -66.02 39.95
N ALA A 16 9.95 -67.04 40.75
CA ALA A 16 8.99 -68.06 41.13
C ALA A 16 7.94 -67.44 42.06
N PHE A 17 6.96 -66.76 41.47
CA PHE A 17 5.77 -66.32 42.18
C PHE A 17 4.86 -67.52 42.49
N GLY A 18 4.38 -67.60 43.74
CA GLY A 18 3.45 -68.64 44.19
C GLY A 18 2.23 -68.78 43.25
N SER A 19 1.68 -69.99 43.17
CA SER A 19 0.65 -70.39 42.19
C SER A 19 -0.60 -69.49 42.16
N THR A 20 -0.89 -68.78 43.26
CA THR A 20 -1.94 -67.78 43.37
C THR A 20 -1.58 -66.45 42.72
N LEU A 21 -0.37 -65.91 42.90
CA LEU A 21 0.03 -64.63 42.30
C LEU A 21 0.23 -64.74 40.78
N ARG A 22 0.66 -65.91 40.31
CA ARG A 22 0.76 -66.23 38.87
C ARG A 22 -0.64 -66.28 38.21
N ARG A 23 -1.68 -66.70 38.94
CA ARG A 23 -3.09 -66.64 38.49
C ARG A 23 -3.67 -65.22 38.50
N VAL A 24 -3.33 -64.42 39.51
CA VAL A 24 -3.79 -63.02 39.64
C VAL A 24 -3.22 -62.10 38.55
N LEU A 25 -1.98 -62.33 38.11
CA LEU A 25 -1.37 -61.57 37.00
C LEU A 25 -1.73 -62.13 35.60
N THR A 26 -2.02 -63.42 35.47
CA THR A 26 -2.34 -64.01 34.15
C THR A 26 -3.71 -63.63 33.64
N ILE A 27 -4.72 -63.52 34.52
CA ILE A 27 -6.07 -63.12 34.12
C ILE A 27 -6.11 -61.72 33.47
N PRO A 28 -5.56 -60.64 34.08
CA PRO A 28 -5.55 -59.31 33.47
C PRO A 28 -4.66 -59.24 32.23
N VAL A 29 -3.55 -59.98 32.18
CA VAL A 29 -2.70 -60.07 30.97
C VAL A 29 -3.44 -60.77 29.83
N LEU A 30 -4.20 -61.82 30.12
CA LEU A 30 -5.02 -62.51 29.11
C LEU A 30 -6.14 -61.60 28.60
N PHE A 31 -6.80 -60.87 29.50
CA PHE A 31 -7.81 -59.87 29.12
C PHE A 31 -7.21 -58.76 28.26
N ALA A 32 -6.05 -58.23 28.63
CA ALA A 32 -5.33 -57.25 27.83
C ALA A 32 -4.94 -57.82 26.46
N ALA A 33 -4.43 -59.05 26.41
CA ALA A 33 -4.07 -59.72 25.16
C ALA A 33 -5.29 -59.92 24.25
N VAL A 34 -6.42 -60.35 24.79
CA VAL A 34 -7.69 -60.50 24.05
C VAL A 34 -8.19 -59.14 23.56
N TYR A 35 -8.11 -58.09 24.39
CA TYR A 35 -8.47 -56.74 23.99
C TYR A 35 -7.59 -56.23 22.84
N PHE A 36 -6.27 -56.39 22.93
CA PHE A 36 -5.35 -55.98 21.86
C PHE A 36 -5.53 -56.81 20.59
N LEU A 37 -5.85 -58.10 20.69
CA LEU A 37 -6.20 -58.93 19.56
C LEU A 37 -7.50 -58.47 18.88
N ALA A 38 -8.55 -58.24 19.67
CA ALA A 38 -9.81 -57.71 19.16
C ALA A 38 -9.62 -56.33 18.53
N ALA A 39 -8.85 -55.44 19.16
CA ALA A 39 -8.52 -54.12 18.64
C ALA A 39 -7.71 -54.19 17.34
N LEU A 40 -6.73 -55.10 17.25
CA LEU A 40 -5.98 -55.34 16.02
C LEU A 40 -6.93 -55.76 14.90
N PHE A 41 -7.81 -56.74 15.11
CA PHE A 41 -8.72 -57.19 14.05
C PHE A 41 -9.87 -56.21 13.72
N THR A 42 -10.24 -55.30 14.62
CA THR A 42 -11.29 -54.30 14.37
C THR A 42 -10.77 -53.00 13.77
N PHE A 43 -9.59 -52.53 14.20
CA PHE A 43 -9.04 -51.24 13.79
C PHE A 43 -7.92 -51.35 12.75
N TYR A 44 -7.27 -52.51 12.60
CA TYR A 44 -6.26 -52.71 11.55
C TYR A 44 -6.95 -52.95 10.20
N ARG A 45 -7.08 -51.87 9.41
CA ARG A 45 -7.71 -51.88 8.08
C ARG A 45 -6.76 -52.23 6.93
N GLY A 46 -5.62 -52.85 7.24
CA GLY A 46 -4.63 -53.29 6.27
C GLY A 46 -3.24 -52.68 6.50
N THR A 47 -2.29 -53.08 5.67
CA THR A 47 -0.95 -52.50 5.60
C THR A 47 -1.01 -51.17 4.84
N TYR A 48 -0.35 -50.14 5.36
CA TYR A 48 -0.16 -48.90 4.63
C TYR A 48 0.71 -49.21 3.40
N ASP A 49 0.12 -49.12 2.22
CA ASP A 49 0.85 -49.12 0.96
C ASP A 49 1.06 -47.66 0.58
N ALA A 50 2.30 -47.21 0.65
CA ALA A 50 2.62 -45.82 0.35
C ALA A 50 2.31 -45.57 -1.14
N PRO A 51 1.57 -44.50 -1.48
CA PRO A 51 1.41 -44.15 -2.89
C PRO A 51 2.79 -43.91 -3.50
N ILE A 52 2.97 -44.38 -4.74
CA ILE A 52 4.20 -44.15 -5.50
C ILE A 52 4.43 -42.64 -5.55
N THR A 53 5.56 -42.19 -5.01
CA THR A 53 5.93 -40.78 -5.08
C THR A 53 6.23 -40.47 -6.53
N PRO A 54 5.50 -39.54 -7.19
CA PRO A 54 5.81 -39.16 -8.55
C PRO A 54 7.24 -38.61 -8.58
N ASP A 55 8.03 -39.10 -9.53
CA ASP A 55 9.38 -38.60 -9.78
C ASP A 55 9.24 -37.22 -10.44
N LEU A 56 9.30 -36.18 -9.62
CA LEU A 56 9.27 -34.79 -10.08
C LEU A 56 10.64 -34.50 -10.70
N LYS A 57 10.71 -34.49 -12.03
CA LYS A 57 11.89 -34.03 -12.74
C LYS A 57 12.02 -32.52 -12.58
N PHE A 58 12.82 -32.11 -11.61
CA PHE A 58 13.04 -30.69 -11.30
C PHE A 58 13.57 -29.91 -12.51
N GLU A 59 14.22 -30.58 -13.46
CA GLU A 59 14.71 -30.01 -14.73
C GLU A 59 13.58 -29.62 -15.69
N GLU A 60 12.38 -30.19 -15.54
CA GLU A 60 11.20 -29.87 -16.35
C GLU A 60 10.34 -28.76 -15.71
N ILE A 61 10.68 -28.31 -14.50
CA ILE A 61 9.99 -27.20 -13.82
C ILE A 61 10.55 -25.88 -14.36
N SER A 62 9.88 -25.28 -15.35
CA SER A 62 10.12 -23.88 -15.73
C SER A 62 9.42 -22.97 -14.73
N THR A 63 10.17 -22.17 -13.98
CA THR A 63 9.57 -21.10 -13.18
C THR A 63 9.31 -19.90 -14.08
N ASP A 64 8.08 -19.44 -14.13
CA ASP A 64 7.78 -18.15 -14.74
C ASP A 64 8.55 -17.04 -13.99
N VAL A 65 9.06 -16.07 -14.75
CA VAL A 65 9.78 -14.92 -14.22
C VAL A 65 9.12 -13.67 -14.76
N SER A 66 8.87 -12.72 -13.88
CA SER A 66 8.29 -11.43 -14.27
C SER A 66 9.23 -10.66 -15.21
N ALA A 67 8.66 -10.00 -16.21
CA ALA A 67 9.43 -9.21 -17.16
C ALA A 67 9.80 -7.85 -16.57
N HIS A 68 11.10 -7.59 -16.42
CA HIS A 68 11.61 -6.31 -15.97
C HIS A 68 11.88 -5.37 -17.16
N THR A 69 11.46 -4.12 -17.02
CA THR A 69 11.68 -3.05 -18.01
C THR A 69 12.51 -1.93 -17.41
N ILE A 70 13.36 -1.33 -18.24
CA ILE A 70 14.08 -0.10 -17.90
C ILE A 70 13.38 1.05 -18.61
N PHE A 71 12.95 2.04 -17.84
CA PHE A 71 12.42 3.31 -18.34
C PHE A 71 13.33 4.44 -17.88
N THR A 72 13.70 5.33 -18.79
CA THR A 72 14.51 6.50 -18.49
C THR A 72 13.86 7.70 -19.15
N GLU A 73 13.61 8.73 -18.35
CA GLU A 73 12.98 9.98 -18.77
C GLU A 73 13.85 11.15 -18.26
N GLU A 74 13.91 12.22 -19.04
CA GLU A 74 14.45 13.51 -18.63
C GLU A 74 13.28 14.49 -18.43
N PRO A 75 12.71 14.58 -17.23
CA PRO A 75 11.53 15.40 -17.01
C PRO A 75 11.90 16.89 -16.89
N GLU A 76 10.90 17.76 -17.09
CA GLU A 76 11.06 19.19 -16.84
C GLU A 76 11.28 19.44 -15.34
N VAL A 77 12.35 20.16 -15.00
CA VAL A 77 12.67 20.51 -13.62
C VAL A 77 11.85 21.73 -13.20
N ARG A 78 11.13 21.60 -12.08
CA ARG A 78 10.29 22.64 -11.49
C ARG A 78 10.63 22.81 -10.01
N THR A 79 10.17 23.90 -9.42
CA THR A 79 10.24 24.12 -7.97
C THR A 79 8.86 23.89 -7.38
N GLY A 80 8.76 23.03 -6.37
CA GLY A 80 7.51 22.76 -5.68
C GLY A 80 7.72 21.96 -4.41
N LEU A 81 6.66 21.84 -3.62
CA LEU A 81 6.63 21.08 -2.38
C LEU A 81 5.50 20.04 -2.44
N SER A 82 5.84 18.78 -2.22
CA SER A 82 4.89 17.69 -2.00
C SER A 82 4.91 17.30 -0.52
N VAL A 83 3.73 17.16 0.08
CA VAL A 83 3.60 16.70 1.45
C VAL A 83 3.15 15.25 1.46
N ILE A 84 3.78 14.41 2.27
CA ILE A 84 3.34 13.04 2.51
C ILE A 84 2.71 12.96 3.90
N ASP A 85 1.49 12.46 3.99
CA ASP A 85 0.83 12.18 5.25
C ASP A 85 1.44 10.94 5.92
N GLY A 86 2.01 11.15 7.10
CA GLY A 86 2.35 10.12 8.06
C GLY A 86 1.77 10.43 9.45
N ALA A 87 0.82 11.36 9.57
CA ALA A 87 0.30 11.76 10.88
C ALA A 87 -0.91 10.91 11.30
N HIS A 88 -1.55 10.21 10.36
CA HIS A 88 -2.75 9.40 10.57
C HIS A 88 -2.43 7.93 10.88
N ASP A 89 -1.33 7.69 11.62
CA ASP A 89 -0.81 6.34 11.94
C ASP A 89 -0.63 5.51 10.65
N ASN A 90 -0.22 6.15 9.55
CA ASN A 90 -0.14 5.51 8.24
C ASN A 90 0.83 4.31 8.28
N ASP A 91 0.41 3.19 7.71
CA ASP A 91 1.15 1.93 7.81
C ASP A 91 2.08 1.76 6.61
N PHE A 92 3.06 2.63 6.42
CA PHE A 92 4.06 2.48 5.36
C PHE A 92 5.45 2.94 5.82
N THR A 93 6.45 2.61 5.03
CA THR A 93 7.85 3.02 5.19
C THR A 93 8.29 3.91 4.03
N THR A 94 9.23 4.82 4.28
CA THR A 94 9.77 5.67 3.21
C THR A 94 10.46 4.88 2.09
N ALA A 95 10.94 3.67 2.38
CA ALA A 95 11.53 2.75 1.41
C ALA A 95 10.50 2.27 0.37
N GLU A 96 9.24 2.07 0.76
CA GLU A 96 8.16 1.67 -0.17
C GLU A 96 7.85 2.77 -1.20
N LEU A 97 8.08 4.04 -0.84
CA LEU A 97 7.84 5.18 -1.73
C LEU A 97 9.09 5.61 -2.50
N VAL A 98 10.22 4.90 -2.38
CA VAL A 98 11.51 5.36 -2.93
C VAL A 98 11.45 5.67 -4.44
N SER A 99 10.72 4.87 -5.21
CA SER A 99 10.55 5.07 -6.66
C SER A 99 9.81 6.37 -6.96
N LEU A 100 8.72 6.65 -6.23
CA LEU A 100 7.95 7.87 -6.37
C LEU A 100 8.74 9.10 -5.91
N LEU A 101 9.44 8.99 -4.78
CA LEU A 101 10.30 10.04 -4.25
C LEU A 101 11.43 10.41 -5.21
N ALA A 102 12.06 9.42 -5.84
CA ALA A 102 13.05 9.65 -6.89
C ALA A 102 12.43 10.34 -8.12
N GLY A 103 11.23 9.92 -8.53
CA GLY A 103 10.49 10.56 -9.63
C GLY A 103 10.16 12.04 -9.38
N LEU A 104 9.82 12.39 -8.13
CA LEU A 104 9.59 13.77 -7.69
C LEU A 104 10.89 14.57 -7.61
N ALA A 105 11.96 13.97 -7.07
CA ALA A 105 13.27 14.61 -6.96
C ALA A 105 13.87 14.94 -8.34
N ASN A 106 13.73 14.03 -9.32
CA ASN A 106 14.16 14.26 -10.70
C ASN A 106 13.41 15.43 -11.37
N ARG A 107 12.21 15.77 -10.88
CA ARG A 107 11.40 16.92 -11.30
C ARG A 107 11.68 18.18 -10.46
N GLY A 108 12.65 18.16 -9.54
CA GLY A 108 12.98 19.29 -8.67
C GLY A 108 11.97 19.54 -7.53
N ILE A 109 11.04 18.61 -7.31
CA ILE A 109 10.02 18.73 -6.27
C ILE A 109 10.61 18.29 -4.93
N SER A 110 10.56 19.19 -3.95
CA SER A 110 10.94 18.89 -2.57
C SER A 110 9.82 18.11 -1.89
N VAL A 111 10.18 17.13 -1.07
CA VAL A 111 9.21 16.32 -0.32
C VAL A 111 9.37 16.55 1.17
N ASP A 112 8.25 16.79 1.84
CA ASP A 112 8.18 16.97 3.28
C ASP A 112 7.21 15.95 3.88
N LEU A 113 7.62 15.33 4.98
CA LEU A 113 6.82 14.33 5.69
C LEU A 113 6.07 15.00 6.84
N MET A 114 4.75 14.83 6.86
CA MET A 114 3.89 15.24 7.95
C MET A 114 3.84 14.11 8.99
N GLY A 115 4.51 14.28 10.13
CA GLY A 115 4.60 13.27 11.17
C GLY A 115 6.05 12.80 11.37
N VAL A 116 6.26 11.90 12.34
CA VAL A 116 7.60 11.43 12.70
C VAL A 116 7.68 9.92 12.43
N PRO A 117 8.49 9.47 11.45
CA PRO A 117 8.72 8.06 11.20
C PRO A 117 9.30 7.35 12.42
N THR A 118 8.94 6.08 12.63
CA THR A 118 9.56 5.25 13.67
C THR A 118 10.69 4.39 13.08
N GLY A 119 11.64 3.97 13.92
CA GLY A 119 12.77 3.14 13.48
C GLY A 119 12.41 1.72 13.02
N PHE A 120 11.16 1.27 13.25
CA PHE A 120 10.67 -0.06 12.85
C PHE A 120 9.57 0.01 11.79
N GLY A 121 9.37 1.18 11.16
CA GLY A 121 8.30 1.44 10.19
C GLY A 121 7.11 2.20 10.78
N GLY A 122 6.22 2.71 9.92
CA GLY A 122 5.10 3.55 10.32
C GLY A 122 5.51 4.85 11.00
N PHE A 123 4.55 5.47 11.71
CA PHE A 123 4.70 6.81 12.25
C PHE A 123 4.26 6.92 13.72
N ARG A 124 4.80 7.91 14.43
CA ARG A 124 4.38 8.22 15.79
C ARG A 124 2.95 8.76 15.78
N ARG A 125 2.08 8.13 16.57
CA ARG A 125 0.72 8.62 16.82
C ARG A 125 0.71 10.04 17.35
N THR A 126 -0.25 10.81 16.84
CA THR A 126 -0.40 12.24 17.10
C THR A 126 -1.87 12.52 17.40
N THR A 127 -2.15 13.49 18.26
CA THR A 127 -3.54 13.85 18.58
C THR A 127 -4.22 14.52 17.38
N SER A 128 -5.54 14.37 17.24
CA SER A 128 -6.29 14.98 16.13
C SER A 128 -6.10 16.51 16.05
N SER A 129 -5.96 17.20 17.19
CA SER A 129 -5.69 18.64 17.21
C SER A 129 -4.31 19.00 16.66
N ASP A 130 -3.28 18.26 17.06
CA ASP A 130 -1.92 18.49 16.58
C ASP A 130 -1.79 18.15 15.08
N ARG A 131 -2.49 17.10 14.62
CA ARG A 131 -2.55 16.77 13.19
C ARG A 131 -3.16 17.88 12.36
N LEU A 132 -4.28 18.45 12.81
CA LEU A 132 -4.93 19.55 12.11
C LEU A 132 -3.99 20.76 11.96
N VAL A 133 -3.27 21.12 13.03
CA VAL A 133 -2.30 22.22 13.01
C VAL A 133 -1.14 21.93 12.06
N MET A 134 -0.60 20.71 12.07
CA MET A 134 0.45 20.30 11.14
C MET A 134 -0.03 20.33 9.70
N LEU A 135 -1.22 19.78 9.41
CA LEU A 135 -1.81 19.72 8.09
C LEU A 135 -2.05 21.12 7.54
N GLU A 136 -2.60 22.03 8.36
CA GLU A 136 -2.78 23.43 7.98
C GLU A 136 -1.45 24.11 7.64
N SER A 137 -0.43 23.94 8.49
CA SER A 137 0.87 24.56 8.28
C SER A 137 1.56 24.03 7.01
N LYS A 138 1.57 22.71 6.82
CA LYS A 138 2.27 22.04 5.70
C LYS A 138 1.60 22.32 4.36
N LEU A 139 0.27 22.39 4.31
CA LEU A 139 -0.44 22.60 3.04
C LEU A 139 -0.40 24.04 2.51
N ARG A 140 0.01 25.03 3.32
CA ARG A 140 0.14 26.43 2.86
C ARG A 140 1.06 26.57 1.64
N GLN A 141 2.21 25.89 1.65
CA GLN A 141 3.21 25.98 0.57
C GLN A 141 3.25 24.74 -0.32
N ALA A 142 2.46 23.72 0.01
CA ALA A 142 2.39 22.50 -0.78
C ALA A 142 1.71 22.77 -2.14
N GLY A 143 2.23 22.12 -3.19
CA GLY A 143 1.53 21.93 -4.46
C GLY A 143 0.74 20.62 -4.49
N SER A 144 1.19 19.61 -3.74
CA SER A 144 0.53 18.31 -3.69
C SER A 144 0.52 17.67 -2.29
N LEU A 145 -0.46 16.82 -2.04
CA LEU A 145 -0.59 15.97 -0.85
C LEU A 145 -0.66 14.49 -1.29
N ILE A 146 0.11 13.64 -0.62
CA ILE A 146 0.12 12.19 -0.82
C ILE A 146 -0.36 11.54 0.48
N VAL A 147 -1.41 10.73 0.39
CA VAL A 147 -2.02 10.01 1.52
C VAL A 147 -1.96 8.53 1.21
N VAL A 148 -1.28 7.77 2.07
CA VAL A 148 -1.06 6.33 1.89
C VAL A 148 -1.66 5.59 3.06
N ALA A 149 -2.66 4.74 2.80
CA ALA A 149 -3.28 3.83 3.77
C ALA A 149 -3.38 4.38 5.22
N PRO A 150 -4.03 5.54 5.44
CA PRO A 150 -4.15 6.13 6.77
C PRO A 150 -4.95 5.19 7.67
N ARG A 151 -4.47 4.91 8.89
CA ARG A 151 -5.17 4.03 9.85
C ARG A 151 -6.14 4.78 10.73
N GLU A 152 -5.92 6.09 10.91
CA GLU A 152 -6.83 6.97 11.62
C GLU A 152 -7.71 7.78 10.66
N PRO A 153 -9.00 8.00 10.99
CA PRO A 153 -9.90 8.76 10.13
C PRO A 153 -9.52 10.24 10.12
N TYR A 154 -9.74 10.88 8.98
CA TYR A 154 -9.67 12.34 8.85
C TYR A 154 -10.91 12.98 9.52
N SER A 155 -10.68 13.99 10.35
CA SER A 155 -11.71 14.80 11.00
C SER A 155 -12.47 15.69 10.00
N LYS A 156 -13.59 16.29 10.42
CA LYS A 156 -14.36 17.20 9.55
C LYS A 156 -13.54 18.42 9.12
N GLU A 157 -12.73 18.92 10.05
CA GLU A 157 -11.88 20.08 9.89
C GLU A 157 -10.73 19.79 8.93
N GLU A 158 -10.05 18.65 9.10
CA GLU A 158 -8.97 18.19 8.19
C GLU A 158 -9.52 18.00 6.77
N ARG A 159 -10.68 17.34 6.61
CA ARG A 159 -11.33 17.14 5.30
C ARG A 159 -11.69 18.46 4.63
N GLY A 160 -12.25 19.40 5.38
CA GLY A 160 -12.56 20.74 4.88
C GLY A 160 -11.31 21.49 4.41
N LEU A 161 -10.17 21.27 5.05
CA LEU A 161 -8.90 21.87 4.69
C LEU A 161 -8.31 21.25 3.41
N VAL A 162 -8.30 19.92 3.30
CA VAL A 162 -7.85 19.23 2.08
C VAL A 162 -8.75 19.58 0.89
N ARG A 163 -10.07 19.69 1.09
CA ARG A 163 -10.99 20.13 0.03
C ARG A 163 -10.63 21.52 -0.50
N ARG A 164 -10.42 22.50 0.39
CA ARG A 164 -9.99 23.86 -0.03
C ARG A 164 -8.64 23.84 -0.74
N PHE A 165 -7.72 22.99 -0.31
CA PHE A 165 -6.43 22.81 -0.95
C PHE A 165 -6.58 22.30 -2.40
N VAL A 166 -7.43 21.30 -2.63
CA VAL A 166 -7.73 20.77 -3.97
C VAL A 166 -8.51 21.78 -4.82
N ASP A 167 -9.49 22.49 -4.23
CA ASP A 167 -10.27 23.54 -4.89
C ASP A 167 -9.38 24.68 -5.39
N LYS A 168 -8.27 24.98 -4.68
CA LYS A 168 -7.24 25.95 -5.12
C LYS A 168 -6.31 25.42 -6.22
N GLY A 169 -6.48 24.20 -6.71
CA GLY A 169 -5.63 23.59 -7.74
C GLY A 169 -4.56 22.64 -7.20
N GLY A 170 -4.55 22.36 -5.90
CA GLY A 170 -3.65 21.38 -5.29
C GLY A 170 -3.93 19.96 -5.78
N ARG A 171 -2.87 19.16 -5.94
CA ARG A 171 -2.97 17.75 -6.36
C ARG A 171 -3.05 16.82 -5.16
N LEU A 172 -3.95 15.85 -5.19
CA LEU A 172 -4.07 14.85 -4.14
C LEU A 172 -3.87 13.45 -4.72
N LEU A 173 -2.95 12.69 -4.14
CA LEU A 173 -2.78 11.26 -4.41
C LEU A 173 -3.25 10.46 -3.20
N LEU A 174 -4.21 9.57 -3.43
CA LEU A 174 -4.74 8.63 -2.46
C LEU A 174 -4.28 7.22 -2.84
N ILE A 175 -3.51 6.58 -1.99
CA ILE A 175 -3.03 5.21 -2.21
C ILE A 175 -3.64 4.31 -1.15
N GLY A 176 -4.52 3.42 -1.58
CA GLY A 176 -5.06 2.36 -0.76
C GLY A 176 -4.26 1.07 -0.88
N ASP A 177 -4.36 0.22 0.13
CA ASP A 177 -3.80 -1.14 0.10
C ASP A 177 -4.74 -2.08 0.86
N PRO A 178 -5.46 -3.00 0.18
CA PRO A 178 -6.38 -3.94 0.82
C PRO A 178 -5.73 -4.87 1.85
N THR A 179 -4.42 -5.03 1.83
CA THR A 179 -3.69 -5.84 2.81
C THR A 179 -3.50 -5.12 4.15
N ARG A 180 -3.82 -3.82 4.22
CA ARG A 180 -3.65 -2.96 5.40
C ARG A 180 -5.01 -2.51 5.95
N GLY A 181 -5.07 -2.34 7.26
CA GLY A 181 -6.24 -1.72 7.91
C GLY A 181 -6.23 -0.21 7.65
N GLN A 182 -7.16 0.29 6.85
CA GLN A 182 -7.17 1.69 6.39
C GLN A 182 -8.52 2.37 6.56
N GLN A 183 -8.49 3.69 6.75
CA GLN A 183 -9.62 4.61 6.89
C GLN A 183 -9.64 5.64 5.76
N ILE A 184 -9.05 5.31 4.60
CA ILE A 184 -8.86 6.22 3.47
C ILE A 184 -10.17 6.79 2.92
N ASN A 185 -11.28 6.04 3.01
CA ASN A 185 -12.60 6.49 2.57
C ASN A 185 -13.11 7.70 3.36
N THR A 186 -12.63 7.93 4.59
CA THR A 186 -12.99 9.15 5.34
C THR A 186 -12.61 10.42 4.59
N LEU A 187 -11.53 10.39 3.80
CA LEU A 187 -11.09 11.49 2.94
C LEU A 187 -11.54 11.29 1.48
N ALA A 188 -11.43 10.07 0.93
CA ALA A 188 -11.71 9.82 -0.48
C ALA A 188 -13.15 10.17 -0.89
N GLU A 189 -14.13 9.90 -0.01
CA GLU A 189 -15.55 10.13 -0.29
C GLU A 189 -15.88 11.62 -0.47
N GLU A 190 -15.10 12.53 0.14
CA GLU A 190 -15.23 13.98 -0.06
C GLU A 190 -15.00 14.38 -1.53
N PHE A 191 -14.29 13.54 -2.29
CA PHE A 191 -13.96 13.76 -3.70
C PHE A 191 -14.72 12.81 -4.64
N GLY A 192 -15.75 12.11 -4.14
CA GLY A 192 -16.55 11.18 -4.93
C GLY A 192 -15.79 9.91 -5.30
N LEU A 193 -14.81 9.51 -4.49
CA LEU A 193 -14.03 8.28 -4.65
C LEU A 193 -14.33 7.33 -3.48
N THR A 194 -14.42 6.03 -3.76
CA THR A 194 -14.64 5.01 -2.74
C THR A 194 -13.76 3.80 -3.01
N PHE A 195 -12.84 3.52 -2.11
CA PHE A 195 -12.07 2.28 -2.08
C PHE A 195 -13.00 1.16 -1.59
N GLN A 196 -13.30 0.23 -2.48
CA GLN A 196 -14.18 -0.88 -2.18
C GLN A 196 -13.48 -1.90 -1.27
N PRO A 197 -14.24 -2.60 -0.42
CA PRO A 197 -13.68 -3.66 0.41
C PRO A 197 -13.24 -4.85 -0.44
N GLY A 198 -12.22 -5.56 0.04
CA GLY A 198 -11.67 -6.74 -0.61
C GLY A 198 -10.54 -6.40 -1.59
N PHE A 199 -10.04 -7.44 -2.27
CA PHE A 199 -8.97 -7.32 -3.25
C PHE A 199 -9.37 -8.02 -4.55
N LEU A 200 -8.68 -7.65 -5.61
CA LEU A 200 -8.85 -8.16 -6.96
C LEU A 200 -7.95 -9.37 -7.20
N TYR A 201 -8.44 -10.33 -7.95
CA TYR A 201 -7.69 -11.51 -8.36
C TYR A 201 -8.11 -12.00 -9.73
N ASN A 202 -7.19 -12.61 -10.46
CA ASN A 202 -7.40 -13.24 -11.76
C ASN A 202 -6.78 -14.64 -11.72
N GLN A 203 -7.54 -15.67 -12.10
CA GLN A 203 -7.08 -17.07 -12.06
C GLN A 203 -6.66 -17.60 -13.44
N VAL A 204 -6.79 -16.79 -14.48
CA VAL A 204 -6.51 -17.17 -15.87
C VAL A 204 -5.20 -16.54 -16.32
N ASP A 205 -5.01 -15.25 -16.04
CA ASP A 205 -3.87 -14.46 -16.51
C ASP A 205 -3.38 -13.52 -15.39
N PHE A 206 -2.21 -13.83 -14.82
CA PHE A 206 -1.67 -13.18 -13.62
C PHE A 206 -0.15 -13.30 -13.51
N ASP A 207 0.48 -12.39 -12.76
CA ASP A 207 1.94 -12.36 -12.55
C ASP A 207 2.33 -13.24 -11.35
N LEU A 208 2.70 -14.50 -11.61
CA LEU A 208 3.17 -15.53 -10.64
C LEU A 208 2.17 -15.94 -9.55
N ASN A 209 1.29 -15.04 -9.14
CA ASN A 209 0.27 -15.21 -8.12
C ASN A 209 -1.04 -14.60 -8.63
N HIS A 210 -2.15 -15.34 -8.50
CA HIS A 210 -3.50 -14.91 -8.92
C HIS A 210 -3.95 -13.55 -8.36
N ARG A 211 -3.32 -13.03 -7.30
CA ARG A 211 -3.61 -11.69 -6.75
C ARG A 211 -2.89 -10.55 -7.48
N ASN A 212 -1.90 -10.88 -8.32
CA ASN A 212 -1.14 -9.93 -9.09
C ASN A 212 -1.74 -9.86 -10.49
N ILE A 213 -2.57 -8.86 -10.72
CA ILE A 213 -3.38 -8.76 -11.92
C ILE A 213 -2.67 -7.93 -12.98
N PHE A 214 -2.74 -8.38 -14.24
CA PHE A 214 -2.39 -7.55 -15.38
C PHE A 214 -3.52 -6.60 -15.73
N VAL A 215 -3.18 -5.37 -16.06
CA VAL A 215 -4.13 -4.38 -16.60
C VAL A 215 -3.57 -3.81 -17.89
N ARG A 216 -4.40 -3.82 -18.94
CA ARG A 216 -4.02 -3.48 -20.33
C ARG A 216 -4.96 -2.49 -21.00
N ASP A 217 -6.12 -2.25 -20.40
CA ASP A 217 -7.12 -1.31 -20.91
C ASP A 217 -7.09 -0.05 -20.05
N PHE A 218 -6.84 1.08 -20.71
CA PHE A 218 -6.60 2.36 -20.07
C PHE A 218 -7.40 3.47 -20.74
N PHE A 219 -7.98 4.35 -19.91
CA PHE A 219 -8.55 5.58 -20.41
C PHE A 219 -7.43 6.51 -20.90
N SER A 220 -7.68 7.33 -21.92
CA SER A 220 -6.69 8.31 -22.39
C SER A 220 -6.55 9.45 -21.38
N ASP A 221 -5.44 9.47 -20.64
CA ASP A 221 -5.12 10.46 -19.62
C ASP A 221 -3.59 10.61 -19.49
N PRO A 222 -3.06 11.77 -19.07
CA PRO A 222 -1.62 11.92 -18.83
C PRO A 222 -1.04 10.89 -17.84
N VAL A 223 -1.83 10.40 -16.87
CA VAL A 223 -1.39 9.37 -15.91
C VAL A 223 -1.17 8.01 -16.59
N THR A 224 -1.93 7.71 -17.65
CA THR A 224 -1.89 6.44 -18.38
C THR A 224 -1.15 6.52 -19.71
N GLU A 225 -0.52 7.66 -20.00
CA GLU A 225 0.09 7.90 -21.29
C GLU A 225 1.22 6.90 -21.58
N GLY A 226 1.04 6.18 -22.69
CA GLY A 226 1.93 5.16 -23.24
C GLY A 226 2.20 3.96 -22.34
N LEU A 227 1.26 3.66 -21.44
CA LEU A 227 1.16 2.35 -20.83
C LEU A 227 0.56 1.36 -21.84
N SER A 228 1.18 0.20 -21.96
CA SER A 228 0.64 -0.95 -22.69
C SER A 228 0.14 -2.00 -21.70
N GLU A 229 0.89 -2.23 -20.63
CA GLU A 229 0.57 -3.25 -19.63
C GLU A 229 1.22 -2.92 -18.27
N VAL A 230 0.44 -2.97 -17.20
CA VAL A 230 0.93 -2.78 -15.82
C VAL A 230 0.50 -3.96 -14.94
N VAL A 231 1.23 -4.16 -13.84
CA VAL A 231 0.89 -5.18 -12.83
C VAL A 231 0.54 -4.49 -11.52
N PHE A 232 -0.63 -4.81 -10.97
CA PHE A 232 -0.97 -4.44 -9.60
C PHE A 232 -0.98 -5.66 -8.69
N TYR A 233 -0.53 -5.50 -7.46
CA TYR A 233 -0.25 -6.59 -6.52
C TYR A 233 -1.23 -6.57 -5.35
N THR A 234 -2.26 -7.43 -5.40
CA THR A 234 -3.37 -7.45 -4.42
C THR A 234 -4.14 -6.12 -4.38
N ALA A 235 -4.43 -5.56 -5.56
CA ALA A 235 -5.12 -4.28 -5.69
C ALA A 235 -6.56 -4.30 -5.17
N GLY A 236 -7.00 -3.17 -4.64
CA GLY A 236 -8.40 -2.90 -4.37
C GLY A 236 -9.11 -2.29 -5.58
N ALA A 237 -10.43 -2.43 -5.63
CA ALA A 237 -11.26 -1.71 -6.60
C ALA A 237 -11.65 -0.33 -6.07
N ILE A 238 -11.73 0.65 -6.97
CA ILE A 238 -12.16 2.01 -6.66
C ILE A 238 -13.44 2.31 -7.45
N ARG A 239 -14.48 2.78 -6.77
CA ARG A 239 -15.60 3.46 -7.43
C ARG A 239 -15.31 4.94 -7.51
N SER A 240 -15.59 5.55 -8.65
CA SER A 240 -15.43 6.97 -8.87
C SER A 240 -16.69 7.57 -9.47
N ALA A 241 -17.06 8.77 -9.01
CA ALA A 241 -18.01 9.64 -9.67
C ALA A 241 -17.38 10.38 -10.88
N GLY A 242 -16.06 10.34 -11.01
CA GLY A 242 -15.29 10.84 -12.15
C GLY A 242 -14.85 9.72 -13.09
N GLN A 243 -13.66 9.87 -13.66
CA GLN A 243 -13.13 8.97 -14.68
C GLN A 243 -12.36 7.80 -14.04
N ALA A 244 -12.72 6.56 -14.40
CA ALA A 244 -11.85 5.40 -14.20
C ALA A 244 -10.71 5.43 -15.23
N LEU A 245 -9.49 5.10 -14.81
CA LEU A 245 -8.29 5.21 -15.65
C LEU A 245 -7.75 3.86 -16.11
N ALA A 246 -7.92 2.81 -15.31
CA ALA A 246 -7.45 1.47 -15.63
C ALA A 246 -8.60 0.47 -15.44
N TYR A 247 -8.84 -0.39 -16.43
CA TYR A 247 -9.98 -1.30 -16.50
C TYR A 247 -9.48 -2.74 -16.44
N THR A 248 -9.97 -3.52 -15.47
CA THR A 248 -9.64 -4.95 -15.43
C THR A 248 -10.37 -5.72 -16.52
N ASP A 249 -9.82 -6.88 -16.89
CA ASP A 249 -10.47 -7.79 -17.84
C ASP A 249 -11.66 -8.54 -17.21
N GLY A 250 -12.38 -9.31 -18.04
CA GLY A 250 -13.53 -10.10 -17.60
C GLY A 250 -13.20 -11.34 -16.76
N ASN A 251 -11.91 -11.64 -16.55
CA ASN A 251 -11.45 -12.76 -15.71
C ASN A 251 -10.97 -12.27 -14.33
N THR A 252 -11.06 -10.98 -14.07
CA THR A 252 -10.67 -10.38 -12.81
C THR A 252 -11.88 -10.20 -11.91
N PHE A 253 -11.79 -10.71 -10.69
CA PHE A 253 -12.89 -10.75 -9.72
C PHE A 253 -12.49 -10.06 -8.41
N SER A 254 -13.48 -9.56 -7.67
CA SER A 254 -13.31 -9.12 -6.29
C SER A 254 -13.61 -10.27 -5.32
N THR A 255 -12.91 -10.30 -4.18
CA THR A 255 -13.22 -11.24 -3.09
C THR A 255 -14.49 -10.91 -2.31
N ILE A 256 -15.03 -9.69 -2.47
CA ILE A 256 -16.20 -9.22 -1.71
C ILE A 256 -17.29 -8.67 -2.62
N VAL A 257 -16.93 -7.92 -3.65
CA VAL A 257 -17.91 -7.26 -4.53
C VAL A 257 -18.41 -8.25 -5.56
N GLU A 258 -19.70 -8.57 -5.52
CA GLU A 258 -20.36 -9.42 -6.50
C GLU A 258 -20.59 -8.67 -7.82
N GLY A 259 -20.36 -9.35 -8.95
CA GLY A 259 -20.61 -8.81 -10.29
C GLY A 259 -19.51 -9.14 -11.30
N VAL A 260 -19.86 -9.08 -12.57
CA VAL A 260 -18.90 -9.08 -13.70
C VAL A 260 -18.89 -7.65 -14.24
N GLU A 261 -18.24 -6.76 -13.51
CA GLU A 261 -17.93 -5.39 -13.93
C GLU A 261 -16.42 -5.31 -14.15
N PRO A 262 -15.92 -4.51 -15.11
CA PRO A 262 -14.52 -4.11 -15.03
C PRO A 262 -14.33 -3.38 -13.69
N PHE A 263 -13.44 -3.89 -12.86
CA PHE A 263 -13.01 -3.22 -11.65
C PHE A 263 -11.93 -2.19 -12.00
N TYR A 264 -11.78 -1.17 -11.15
CA TYR A 264 -10.87 -0.06 -11.42
C TYR A 264 -9.82 0.07 -10.31
N PRO A 265 -8.58 -0.38 -10.52
CA PRO A 265 -7.50 -0.18 -9.55
C PRO A 265 -6.91 1.24 -9.62
N LEU A 266 -7.25 2.03 -10.64
CA LEU A 266 -6.78 3.41 -10.83
C LEU A 266 -7.94 4.29 -11.30
N ALA A 267 -8.21 5.39 -10.61
CA ALA A 267 -9.29 6.32 -10.94
C ALA A 267 -8.98 7.77 -10.52
N LYS A 268 -9.64 8.73 -11.16
CA LYS A 268 -9.61 10.15 -10.78
C LYS A 268 -10.96 10.62 -10.25
N SER A 269 -10.93 11.64 -9.39
CA SER A 269 -12.15 12.39 -9.05
C SER A 269 -12.69 13.16 -10.25
N ASN A 270 -13.94 13.62 -10.15
CA ASN A 270 -14.58 14.40 -11.21
C ASN A 270 -13.86 15.73 -11.53
N GLN A 271 -13.19 16.33 -10.55
CA GLN A 271 -12.39 17.56 -10.75
C GLN A 271 -11.03 17.29 -11.42
N GLY A 272 -10.59 16.02 -11.52
CA GLY A 272 -9.31 15.64 -12.11
C GLY A 272 -8.07 15.93 -11.26
N ASN A 273 -8.21 16.62 -10.12
CA ASN A 273 -7.11 16.96 -9.21
C ASN A 273 -6.83 15.91 -8.12
N VAL A 274 -7.66 14.88 -8.01
CA VAL A 274 -7.47 13.77 -7.07
C VAL A 274 -7.30 12.47 -7.85
N LEU A 275 -6.18 11.79 -7.63
CA LEU A 275 -5.87 10.48 -8.18
C LEU A 275 -5.94 9.43 -7.06
N ALA A 276 -6.62 8.33 -7.31
CA ALA A 276 -6.73 7.20 -6.40
C ALA A 276 -6.13 5.95 -7.04
N VAL A 277 -5.27 5.27 -6.27
CA VAL A 277 -4.63 4.01 -6.66
C VAL A 277 -4.93 2.96 -5.60
N GLY A 278 -5.50 1.83 -6.01
CA GLY A 278 -5.93 0.74 -5.13
C GLY A 278 -4.81 -0.19 -4.66
N ASP A 279 -3.57 0.10 -5.02
CA ASP A 279 -2.38 -0.68 -4.69
C ASP A 279 -1.19 0.25 -4.44
N LEU A 280 -0.44 -0.02 -3.36
CA LEU A 280 0.85 0.61 -3.08
C LEU A 280 2.00 -0.20 -3.69
N THR A 281 1.88 -1.52 -3.74
CA THR A 281 2.99 -2.44 -3.97
C THR A 281 3.56 -2.33 -5.38
N PHE A 282 2.77 -1.95 -6.39
CA PHE A 282 3.26 -1.76 -7.76
C PHE A 282 4.44 -0.76 -7.88
N MET A 283 4.60 0.19 -6.94
CA MET A 283 5.71 1.16 -6.95
C MET A 283 6.87 0.78 -6.02
N VAL A 284 6.74 -0.30 -5.25
CA VAL A 284 7.76 -0.79 -4.34
C VAL A 284 8.78 -1.62 -5.12
N PRO A 285 10.10 -1.47 -4.91
CA PRO A 285 11.07 -2.36 -5.55
C PRO A 285 10.97 -3.82 -5.06
N PRO A 286 11.05 -4.82 -5.96
CA PRO A 286 11.34 -4.70 -7.39
C PRO A 286 10.11 -4.52 -8.31
N GLN A 287 8.89 -4.55 -7.78
CA GLN A 287 7.62 -4.47 -8.53
C GLN A 287 7.50 -3.20 -9.39
N ASN A 288 8.12 -2.11 -8.95
CA ASN A 288 8.22 -0.86 -9.71
C ASN A 288 8.85 -1.00 -11.10
N SER A 289 9.63 -2.06 -11.33
CA SER A 289 10.34 -2.31 -12.59
C SER A 289 9.67 -3.36 -13.47
N ILE A 290 8.55 -3.95 -13.03
CA ILE A 290 7.83 -4.95 -13.81
C ILE A 290 6.95 -4.27 -14.85
N LEU A 291 7.07 -4.68 -16.11
CA LEU A 291 6.34 -4.13 -17.26
C LEU A 291 6.40 -2.59 -17.27
N ASP A 292 5.28 -1.89 -17.45
CA ASP A 292 5.22 -0.43 -17.50
C ASP A 292 5.00 0.23 -16.13
N ASN A 293 5.17 -0.49 -15.01
CA ASN A 293 4.99 0.09 -13.67
C ASN A 293 5.91 1.30 -13.42
N ASN A 294 7.13 1.27 -13.95
CA ASN A 294 8.09 2.37 -13.83
C ASN A 294 7.58 3.65 -14.52
N ARG A 295 6.93 3.51 -15.68
CA ARG A 295 6.32 4.60 -16.44
C ARG A 295 5.08 5.11 -15.74
N LEU A 296 4.23 4.23 -15.20
CA LEU A 296 3.09 4.65 -14.40
C LEU A 296 3.54 5.47 -13.17
N VAL A 297 4.60 5.04 -12.46
CA VAL A 297 5.18 5.81 -11.35
C VAL A 297 5.69 7.18 -11.83
N ALA A 298 6.34 7.26 -12.99
CA ALA A 298 6.79 8.53 -13.56
C ALA A 298 5.63 9.46 -13.91
N ASN A 299 4.57 8.95 -14.53
CA ASN A 299 3.36 9.71 -14.86
C ASN A 299 2.64 10.21 -13.59
N ILE A 300 2.61 9.42 -12.51
CA ILE A 300 2.08 9.84 -11.21
C ILE A 300 2.94 10.95 -10.60
N ALA A 301 4.27 10.84 -10.70
CA ALA A 301 5.17 11.91 -10.25
C ALA A 301 4.94 13.21 -11.05
N GLU A 302 4.71 13.13 -12.35
CA GLU A 302 4.34 14.28 -13.19
C GLU A 302 2.99 14.88 -12.78
N PHE A 303 1.99 14.05 -12.51
CA PHE A 303 0.70 14.50 -11.99
C PHE A 303 0.82 15.31 -10.69
N LEU A 304 1.68 14.86 -9.77
CA LEU A 304 1.95 15.56 -8.51
C LEU A 304 2.75 16.85 -8.71
N ALA A 305 3.73 16.83 -9.62
CA ALA A 305 4.58 17.98 -9.93
C ALA A 305 3.84 19.10 -10.70
N SER A 306 2.82 18.76 -11.48
CA SER A 306 2.02 19.67 -12.30
C SER A 306 0.83 20.28 -11.53
N SER A 307 1.09 20.71 -10.29
CA SER A 307 0.11 21.44 -9.48
C SER A 307 -0.15 22.83 -10.08
N GLY A 308 -1.41 23.11 -10.42
CA GLY A 308 -1.86 24.42 -10.89
C GLY A 308 -2.32 25.31 -9.75
N ARG A 309 -1.78 25.12 -8.54
CA ARG A 309 -2.29 25.78 -7.34
C ARG A 309 -1.98 27.27 -7.33
N ASP A 310 -3.02 28.07 -7.15
CA ASP A 310 -2.87 29.51 -6.93
C ASP A 310 -2.48 29.80 -5.47
N PHE A 311 -1.41 30.55 -5.29
CA PHE A 311 -0.92 30.95 -3.97
C PHE A 311 -1.36 32.38 -3.64
N GLU A 312 -1.88 32.57 -2.43
CA GLU A 312 -2.28 33.87 -1.89
C GLU A 312 -1.29 34.36 -0.83
N LEU A 313 -1.30 35.64 -0.50
CA LEU A 313 -0.46 36.19 0.58
C LEU A 313 -0.68 35.49 1.93
N ALA A 314 -1.90 35.02 2.19
CA ALA A 314 -2.24 34.27 3.40
C ALA A 314 -1.54 32.90 3.50
N ASP A 315 -1.02 32.37 2.39
CA ASP A 315 -0.21 31.15 2.37
C ASP A 315 1.23 31.39 2.87
N PHE A 316 1.65 32.65 3.02
CA PHE A 316 2.99 33.01 3.48
C PHE A 316 2.97 34.02 4.64
N PRO A 317 2.46 33.63 5.82
CA PRO A 317 2.31 34.53 6.97
C PRO A 317 3.64 35.14 7.43
N TYR A 318 4.76 34.41 7.27
CA TYR A 318 6.08 34.85 7.70
C TYR A 318 6.65 36.06 6.94
N PHE A 319 6.11 36.43 5.76
CA PHE A 319 6.51 37.68 5.10
C PHE A 319 6.18 38.92 5.95
N PHE A 320 5.26 38.79 6.91
CA PHE A 320 4.80 39.90 7.73
C PHE A 320 5.23 39.82 9.20
N ASP A 321 5.88 38.74 9.64
CA ASP A 321 6.35 38.58 11.04
C ASP A 321 7.72 39.22 11.30
N GLY A 322 8.47 39.57 10.25
CA GLY A 322 9.74 40.28 10.38
C GLY A 322 9.55 41.79 10.59
N ALA A 323 10.40 42.41 11.39
CA ALA A 323 10.55 43.87 11.36
C ALA A 323 11.02 44.26 9.96
N ALA A 324 10.13 44.84 9.15
CA ALA A 324 10.49 45.35 7.84
C ALA A 324 11.45 46.53 8.01
N ASP A 325 12.74 46.29 7.83
CA ASP A 325 13.75 47.34 7.86
C ASP A 325 13.69 48.07 6.51
N ILE A 326 13.04 49.23 6.49
CA ILE A 326 13.00 50.08 5.30
C ILE A 326 14.38 50.69 5.13
N VAL A 327 15.26 49.99 4.41
CA VAL A 327 16.56 50.55 4.00
C VAL A 327 16.30 51.63 2.96
N LEU A 328 16.13 52.87 3.44
CA LEU A 328 15.96 54.11 2.68
C LEU A 328 17.27 54.47 1.93
N GLY A 329 17.66 53.66 0.95
CA GLY A 329 18.83 53.92 0.10
C GLY A 329 18.49 54.66 -1.20
N ARG A 330 17.23 54.62 -1.66
CA ARG A 330 16.79 55.21 -2.94
C ARG A 330 15.37 55.74 -2.84
N ALA A 331 15.17 57.02 -3.17
CA ALA A 331 13.86 57.69 -3.17
C ALA A 331 12.81 56.98 -4.05
N SER A 332 13.25 56.29 -5.12
CA SER A 332 12.37 55.49 -5.99
C SER A 332 11.72 54.29 -5.29
N LEU A 333 12.37 53.73 -4.25
CA LEU A 333 11.80 52.64 -3.46
C LEU A 333 10.75 53.14 -2.45
N LEU A 334 10.80 54.43 -2.09
CA LEU A 334 9.79 55.06 -1.25
C LEU A 334 8.45 55.19 -1.98
N GLU A 335 8.46 55.55 -3.26
CA GLU A 335 7.24 55.60 -4.08
C GLU A 335 6.66 54.21 -4.31
N LEU A 336 7.50 53.21 -4.54
CA LEU A 336 7.08 51.81 -4.67
C LEU A 336 6.50 51.26 -3.36
N GLY A 337 7.15 51.52 -2.22
CA GLY A 337 6.66 51.11 -0.90
C GLY A 337 5.38 51.84 -0.49
N ALA A 338 5.29 53.14 -0.77
CA ALA A 338 4.07 53.93 -0.53
C ALA A 338 2.92 53.49 -1.45
N GLY A 339 3.23 53.15 -2.70
CA GLY A 339 2.30 52.58 -3.67
C GLY A 339 1.77 51.24 -3.18
N LEU A 340 2.65 50.31 -2.79
CA LEU A 340 2.31 48.99 -2.27
C LEU A 340 1.41 49.11 -1.03
N ARG A 341 1.78 49.98 -0.08
CA ARG A 341 0.98 50.27 1.12
C ARG A 341 -0.41 50.81 0.77
N ARG A 342 -0.54 51.65 -0.27
CA ARG A 342 -1.82 52.18 -0.73
C ARG A 342 -2.71 51.10 -1.33
N THR A 343 -2.15 50.23 -2.17
CA THR A 343 -2.84 49.03 -2.70
C THR A 343 -3.25 48.09 -1.57
N LEU A 344 -2.35 47.78 -0.64
CA LEU A 344 -2.68 46.90 0.50
C LEU A 344 -3.72 47.53 1.43
N SER A 345 -3.74 48.86 1.60
CA SER A 345 -4.78 49.55 2.37
C SER A 345 -6.15 49.59 1.68
N THR A 346 -6.21 49.32 0.37
CA THR A 346 -7.47 49.18 -0.38
C THR A 346 -8.00 47.75 -0.37
N PHE A 347 -7.16 46.75 -0.05
CA PHE A 347 -7.55 45.35 0.18
C PHE A 347 -8.01 45.08 1.63
N GLN A 348 -8.72 46.01 2.27
CA GLN A 348 -9.32 45.73 3.59
C GLN A 348 -10.19 44.47 3.53
N ILE A 349 -9.70 43.39 4.15
CA ILE A 349 -10.50 42.28 4.69
C ILE A 349 -10.86 42.64 6.12
#